data_AF-W1XL79-F1
#
_entry.id   AF-W1XL79-F1
#
_cell.length_a   1.000
_cell.length_b   1.000
_cell.length_c   1.000
_cell.angle_alpha   90.00
_cell.angle_beta   90.00
_cell.angle_gamma   90.00
#
_symmetry.space_group_name_H-M   'P 1'
#
loop_
_entity.id
_entity.type
_entity.pdbx_description
1 polymer ?
#
loop_
_entity_poly.entity_id
_entity_poly.type
_entity_poly.pdbx_seq_one_letter_code
_entity_poly.pdbx_strand_id
1 'polypeptide(L)'
;AFYEGCKRCLNPGGIFVAQNGVCFLQQEEAIDSHRKLSHYFSDVGFYQAAIPTYYGGIMTFAWATDNDALRHLSTEIIQARFLASGLKCRYYNPA
;
A
#
# COMPACT_ATOMS: atom_id res chain seq x y z
N ALA A 1 13.53 -12.44 -6.80
CA ALA A 1 14.69 -11.55 -6.65
C ALA A 1 14.38 -10.27 -5.86
N PHE A 2 13.86 -9.17 -6.45
CA PHE A 2 13.67 -7.91 -5.68
C PHE A 2 12.64 -8.05 -4.54
N TYR A 3 11.40 -8.41 -4.84
CA TYR A 3 10.33 -8.53 -3.83
C TYR A 3 10.63 -9.60 -2.77
N GLU A 4 11.27 -10.69 -3.17
CA GLU A 4 11.80 -11.72 -2.27
C GLU A 4 12.82 -11.15 -1.29
N GLY A 5 13.72 -10.29 -1.77
CA GLY A 5 14.69 -9.56 -0.96
C GLY A 5 14.01 -8.63 0.03
N CYS A 6 13.04 -7.83 -0.42
CA CYS A 6 12.23 -7.00 0.46
C CYS A 6 11.53 -7.82 1.53
N LYS A 7 10.90 -8.93 1.14
CA LYS A 7 10.19 -9.84 2.04
C LYS A 7 11.11 -10.38 3.15
N ARG A 8 12.31 -10.83 2.78
CA ARG A 8 13.31 -11.34 3.73
C ARG A 8 13.81 -10.29 4.72
N CYS A 9 13.78 -9.01 4.36
CA CYS A 9 14.24 -7.93 5.24
C CYS A 9 13.14 -7.39 6.17
N LEU A 10 11.88 -7.80 5.98
CA LEU A 10 10.77 -7.39 6.85
C LEU A 10 10.73 -8.26 8.10
N ASN A 11 10.38 -7.64 9.23
CA ASN A 11 9.98 -8.38 10.42
C ASN A 11 8.71 -9.21 10.15
N PRO A 12 8.44 -10.26 10.96
CA PRO A 12 7.17 -10.98 10.90
C PRO A 12 5.98 -10.03 10.96
N GLY A 13 5.05 -10.14 10.00
CA GLY A 13 3.89 -9.25 9.88
C GLY A 13 4.20 -7.84 9.35
N GLY A 14 5.41 -7.60 8.82
CA GLY A 14 5.78 -6.34 8.20
C GLY A 14 4.96 -6.02 6.94
N ILE A 15 4.89 -4.74 6.60
CA ILE A 15 4.15 -4.23 5.43
C ILE A 15 5.16 -3.71 4.39
N PHE A 16 4.94 -4.09 3.14
CA PHE A 16 5.56 -3.48 1.97
C PHE A 16 4.58 -2.52 1.28
N VAL A 17 5.06 -1.33 0.93
CA VAL A 17 4.31 -0.35 0.14
C VAL A 17 5.20 0.19 -0.98
N ALA A 18 4.68 0.30 -2.19
CA ALA A 18 5.40 0.89 -3.33
C ALA A 18 4.48 1.68 -4.26
N GLN A 19 5.02 2.69 -4.94
CA GLN A 19 4.34 3.31 -6.08
C GLN A 19 4.13 2.28 -7.18
N ASN A 20 2.97 2.31 -7.84
CA ASN A 20 2.60 1.39 -8.91
C ASN A 20 1.87 2.10 -10.08
N GLY A 21 2.36 3.29 -10.46
CA GLY A 21 1.92 4.00 -11.67
C GLY A 21 0.46 4.45 -11.65
N VAL A 22 -0.16 4.47 -12.83
CA VAL A 22 -1.54 4.93 -13.06
C VAL A 22 -2.40 3.78 -13.59
N CYS A 23 -3.12 3.07 -12.72
CA CYS A 23 -3.85 1.85 -13.11
C CYS A 23 -4.75 2.01 -14.36
N PHE A 24 -5.38 3.18 -14.55
CA PHE A 24 -6.23 3.45 -15.72
C PHE A 24 -5.48 3.39 -17.07
N LEU A 25 -4.22 3.81 -17.09
CA LEU A 25 -3.39 3.83 -18.29
C LEU A 25 -2.40 2.65 -18.35
N GLN A 26 -2.21 1.98 -17.21
CA GLN A 26 -1.15 1.01 -16.94
C GLN A 26 -1.70 -0.24 -16.24
N GLN A 27 -2.76 -0.82 -16.81
CA GLN A 27 -3.48 -1.93 -16.20
C GLN A 27 -2.62 -3.20 -16.14
N GLU A 28 -1.80 -3.45 -17.16
CA GLU A 28 -0.91 -4.61 -17.19
C GLU A 28 0.15 -4.53 -16.07
N GLU A 29 0.72 -3.35 -15.82
CA GLU A 29 1.66 -3.17 -14.71
C GLU A 29 1.01 -3.44 -13.35
N ALA A 30 -0.26 -3.09 -13.15
CA ALA A 30 -0.99 -3.42 -11.92
C ALA A 30 -1.18 -4.93 -11.75
N ILE A 31 -1.59 -5.63 -12.83
CA ILE A 31 -1.79 -7.09 -12.80
C ILE A 31 -0.47 -7.81 -12.53
N ASP A 32 0.61 -7.41 -13.20
CA ASP A 32 1.91 -8.05 -13.04
C ASP A 32 2.53 -7.78 -11.68
N SER A 33 2.37 -6.57 -11.13
CA SER A 33 2.78 -6.28 -9.75
C SER A 33 2.02 -7.14 -8.76
N HIS A 34 0.70 -7.31 -8.94
CA HIS A 34 -0.09 -8.21 -8.11
C HIS A 34 0.46 -9.64 -8.17
N ARG A 35 0.61 -10.21 -9.38
CA ARG A 35 1.16 -11.57 -9.56
C ARG A 35 2.52 -11.75 -8.91
N LYS A 36 3.44 -10.79 -9.09
CA LYS A 36 4.79 -10.84 -8.52
C LYS A 36 4.76 -10.78 -6.99
N LEU A 37 3.94 -9.91 -6.41
CA LEU A 37 3.82 -9.77 -4.96
C LEU A 37 3.10 -10.97 -4.31
N SER A 38 2.05 -11.49 -4.94
CA SER A 38 1.29 -12.65 -4.44
C SER A 38 2.11 -13.93 -4.39
N HIS A 39 3.28 -13.98 -5.03
CA HIS A 39 4.21 -15.10 -4.87
C HIS A 39 4.91 -15.09 -3.50
N TYR A 40 5.05 -13.93 -2.85
CA TYR A 40 5.84 -13.76 -1.62
C TYR A 40 5.04 -13.33 -0.39
N PHE A 41 3.84 -12.80 -0.58
CA PHE A 41 3.00 -12.25 0.48
C PHE A 41 1.59 -12.87 0.40
N SER A 42 0.98 -13.14 1.56
CA SER A 42 -0.36 -13.72 1.61
C SER A 42 -1.48 -12.70 1.39
N ASP A 43 -1.24 -11.43 1.71
CA ASP A 43 -2.17 -10.33 1.55
C ASP A 43 -1.58 -9.27 0.59
N VAL A 44 -2.20 -9.10 -0.58
CA VAL A 44 -1.76 -8.13 -1.61
C VAL A 44 -2.95 -7.31 -2.06
N GLY A 45 -2.73 -6.00 -2.21
CA GLY A 45 -3.77 -5.10 -2.66
C GLY A 45 -3.22 -3.80 -3.21
N PHE A 46 -4.13 -2.91 -3.59
CA PHE A 46 -3.80 -1.59 -4.09
C PHE A 46 -4.70 -0.53 -3.44
N TYR A 47 -4.16 0.66 -3.28
CA TYR A 47 -4.92 1.87 -2.96
C TYR A 47 -4.40 3.02 -3.82
N GLN A 48 -5.10 4.16 -3.81
CA GLN A 48 -4.74 5.28 -4.65
C GLN A 48 -4.82 6.61 -3.90
N ALA A 49 -4.06 7.58 -4.38
CA ALA A 49 -4.19 8.97 -3.97
C ALA A 49 -4.29 9.88 -5.20
N ALA A 50 -5.03 10.97 -5.08
CA ALA A 50 -5.05 12.03 -6.07
C ALA A 50 -3.76 12.85 -5.95
N ILE A 51 -2.93 12.80 -6.99
CA ILE A 51 -1.68 13.55 -7.08
C ILE A 51 -1.80 14.45 -8.33
N PRO A 52 -2.24 15.71 -8.17
CA PRO A 52 -2.67 16.55 -9.30
C PRO A 52 -1.61 16.79 -10.38
N THR A 53 -0.33 16.74 -10.01
CA THR A 53 0.80 16.93 -10.92
C THR A 53 1.35 15.63 -11.49
N TYR A 54 0.86 14.47 -11.04
CA TYR A 54 1.23 13.19 -11.62
C TYR A 54 0.42 12.93 -12.89
N TYR A 55 1.02 12.22 -13.84
CA TYR A 55 0.36 11.86 -15.09
C TYR A 55 -0.96 11.12 -14.79
N GLY A 56 -2.06 11.55 -15.40
CA GLY A 56 -3.39 11.01 -15.11
C GLY A 56 -4.02 11.45 -13.77
N GLY A 57 -3.37 12.27 -12.97
CA GLY A 57 -3.91 12.89 -11.75
C GLY A 57 -4.11 11.94 -10.56
N ILE A 58 -3.95 10.64 -10.75
CA ILE A 58 -4.04 9.61 -9.71
C ILE A 58 -2.76 8.77 -9.69
N MET A 59 -2.32 8.37 -8.51
CA MET A 59 -1.23 7.42 -8.33
C MET A 59 -1.76 6.19 -7.58
N THR A 60 -1.52 5.02 -8.14
CA THR A 60 -1.77 3.73 -7.50
C THR A 60 -0.56 3.33 -6.67
N PHE A 61 -0.81 2.77 -5.49
CA PHE A 61 0.20 2.22 -4.58
C PHE A 61 -0.10 0.73 -4.37
N ALA A 62 0.93 -0.09 -4.46
CA ALA A 62 0.87 -1.49 -4.06
C ALA A 62 1.02 -1.61 -2.54
N TRP A 63 0.30 -2.55 -1.96
CA TRP A 63 0.38 -2.99 -0.57
C TRP A 63 0.62 -4.49 -0.55
N ALA A 64 1.52 -4.96 0.32
CA ALA A 64 1.69 -6.38 0.57
C ALA A 64 2.12 -6.68 2.01
N THR A 65 1.55 -7.72 2.63
CA THR A 65 1.91 -8.20 3.97
C THR A 65 1.55 -9.68 4.16
N ASP A 66 2.03 -10.30 5.24
CA ASP A 66 1.55 -11.62 5.69
C ASP A 66 0.51 -11.52 6.81
N ASN A 67 0.15 -10.30 7.21
CA ASN A 67 -0.82 -10.04 8.27
C ASN A 67 -2.02 -9.29 7.69
N ASP A 68 -2.99 -10.05 7.19
CA ASP A 68 -4.21 -9.56 6.54
C ASP A 68 -5.07 -8.66 7.47
N ALA A 69 -5.04 -8.92 8.78
CA ALA A 69 -5.75 -8.13 9.78
C ALA A 69 -5.37 -6.64 9.75
N LEU A 70 -4.19 -6.28 9.24
CA LEU A 70 -3.73 -4.89 9.15
C LEU A 70 -4.54 -4.04 8.16
N ARG A 71 -5.16 -4.64 7.13
CA ARG A 71 -6.07 -3.92 6.21
C ARG A 71 -7.50 -3.79 6.74
N HIS A 72 -7.84 -4.52 7.79
CA HIS A 72 -9.19 -4.62 8.34
C HIS A 72 -9.32 -3.97 9.72
N LEU A 73 -8.34 -3.13 10.09
CA LEU A 73 -8.43 -2.33 11.32
C LEU A 73 -9.61 -1.37 11.23
N SER A 74 -10.34 -1.24 12.32
CA SER A 74 -11.47 -0.32 12.38
C SER A 74 -11.01 1.13 12.33
N THR A 75 -11.89 2.01 11.85
CA THR A 75 -11.64 3.45 11.79
C THR A 75 -11.25 4.02 13.15
N GLU A 76 -11.83 3.52 14.24
CA GLU A 76 -11.51 3.95 15.61
C GLU A 76 -10.05 3.64 15.97
N ILE A 77 -9.55 2.45 15.59
CA ILE A 77 -8.16 2.06 15.83
C ILE A 77 -7.22 2.97 15.02
N ILE A 78 -7.53 3.20 13.74
CA ILE A 78 -6.72 4.06 12.87
C ILE A 78 -6.72 5.51 13.37
N GLN A 79 -7.87 6.03 13.81
CA GLN A 79 -7.99 7.37 14.37
C GLN A 79 -7.20 7.54 15.66
N ALA A 80 -7.28 6.57 16.59
CA ALA A 80 -6.50 6.58 17.82
C ALA A 80 -4.98 6.57 17.54
N ARG A 81 -4.53 5.74 16.59
CA ARG A 81 -3.11 5.71 16.17
C ARG A 81 -2.67 7.01 15.51
N PHE A 82 -3.51 7.59 14.65
CA PHE A 82 -3.22 8.87 14.01
C PHE A 82 -3.03 9.98 15.04
N LEU A 83 -3.94 10.09 16.01
CA LEU A 83 -3.82 11.07 17.11
C LEU A 83 -2.55 10.84 17.94
N ALA A 84 -2.26 9.60 18.33
CA ALA A 84 -1.07 9.26 19.10
C ALA A 84 0.24 9.51 18.35
N SER A 85 0.22 9.44 17.01
CA SER A 85 1.41 9.67 16.17
C SER A 85 1.86 11.13 16.13
N GLY A 86 0.96 12.08 16.42
CA GLY A 86 1.25 13.52 16.31
C GLY A 86 1.50 14.02 14.88
N LEU A 87 1.19 13.22 13.85
CA LEU A 87 1.39 13.57 12.45
C LEU A 87 0.53 14.78 12.05
N LYS A 88 1.16 15.77 11.42
CA LYS A 88 0.48 16.91 10.79
C LYS A 88 0.34 16.64 9.31
N CYS A 89 -0.87 16.33 8.86
CA CYS A 89 -1.15 15.97 7.48
C CYS A 89 -2.00 17.06 6.79
N ARG A 90 -1.80 17.22 5.47
CA ARG A 90 -2.61 18.08 4.60
C ARG A 90 -3.52 17.28 3.65
N TYR A 91 -3.35 15.97 3.59
CA TYR A 91 -4.04 15.08 2.67
C TYR A 91 -4.60 13.85 3.40
N TYR A 92 -3.71 13.02 3.96
CA TYR A 92 -4.12 11.86 4.75
C TYR A 92 -4.94 12.28 5.97
N ASN A 93 -6.03 11.57 6.20
CA ASN A 93 -6.85 11.63 7.41
C ASN A 93 -7.37 10.21 7.71
N PRO A 94 -7.75 9.90 8.95
CA PRO A 94 -8.14 8.54 9.34
C PRO A 94 -9.60 8.16 9.00
N ALA A 95 -10.37 9.03 8.34
CA ALA A 95 -11.80 8.83 8.07
C ALA A 95 -12.08 8.12 6.75
#